data_AF-X6P823-F1
#
_entry.id   AF-X6P823-F1
#
_cell.length_a   1.000
_cell.length_b   1.000
_cell.length_c   1.000
_cell.angle_alpha   90.00
_cell.angle_beta   90.00
_cell.angle_gamma   90.00
#
_symmetry.space_group_name_H-M   'P 1'
#
loop_
_entity.id
_entity.type
_entity.pdbx_description
1 polymer ?
#
loop_
_entity_poly.entity_id
_entity_poly.type
_entity_poly.pdbx_seq_one_letter_code
_entity_poly.pdbx_strand_id
1 'polypeptide(L)'
;MQEDARTEIFSITEKKVKKLAKLFLKSIFQRNLAKENEDVEVEEFVEGMTEMRIKLTTEDMKLLFQYIKLCSSDRKEEEAMSVDEFSLFFLQQWNSAELQRLQNGVLNKIYNNVCYEPNFFFFKKRPFFFFNLNRTTERSSHLIKDINSLEQIDSLEWELESRQMHEQLNELVARESQIVSTKEHILNQLNMFELTQGNACDEKKADKWNMWEVALKLRKEGLDEYATKFVEKKIDGSVFLFDITDEVLLTEIGIKKIHLSKFRRLVDDLKRKCLFKWESQVIEMATFIPICQLQVENINTTCDMSDEDERLIVQIEQLKEQKQFMEERFRNEISHFQTKLDLAHDMIEQAKKDGFLQSEADEDRSNGGSVIDELEAIPQIETGPVFSPKNFVKSNREDNDDDRQAFSKENETTDVKTEPDIKLVHLQRRC
;
A
#
# COMPACT_ATOMS: atom_id res chain seq x y z
N MET A 1 -14.67 -15.22 23.34
CA MET A 1 -14.66 -13.95 22.57
C MET A 1 -13.47 -13.82 21.62
N GLN A 2 -12.20 -13.81 22.07
CA GLN A 2 -11.06 -13.73 21.13
C GLN A 2 -10.84 -15.01 20.31
N GLU A 3 -11.10 -16.20 20.87
CA GLU A 3 -11.02 -17.47 20.12
C GLU A 3 -12.13 -17.60 19.05
N ASP A 4 -13.32 -17.07 19.34
CA ASP A 4 -14.46 -17.05 18.41
C ASP A 4 -14.15 -16.16 17.19
N ALA A 5 -13.53 -15.00 17.40
CA ALA A 5 -13.12 -14.11 16.31
C ALA A 5 -11.99 -14.72 15.46
N ARG A 6 -11.04 -15.44 16.07
CA ARG A 6 -9.95 -16.12 15.34
C ARG A 6 -10.48 -17.26 14.48
N THR A 7 -11.40 -18.07 15.00
CA THR A 7 -12.04 -19.15 14.24
C THR A 7 -12.89 -18.62 13.10
N GLU A 8 -13.59 -17.48 13.29
CA GLU A 8 -14.36 -16.83 12.23
C GLU A 8 -13.48 -16.27 11.11
N ILE A 9 -12.39 -15.57 11.44
CA ILE A 9 -11.44 -15.03 10.44
C ILE A 9 -10.76 -16.15 9.65
N PHE A 10 -10.38 -17.25 10.33
CA PHE A 10 -9.80 -18.42 9.65
C PHE A 10 -10.81 -19.06 8.69
N SER A 11 -12.06 -19.23 9.12
CA SER A 11 -13.15 -19.77 8.28
C SER A 11 -13.43 -18.91 7.05
N ILE A 12 -13.47 -17.58 7.20
CA ILE A 12 -13.69 -16.65 6.09
C ILE A 12 -12.52 -16.71 5.09
N THR A 13 -11.30 -16.73 5.60
CA THR A 13 -10.09 -16.79 4.77
C THR A 13 -10.05 -18.12 4.00
N GLU A 14 -10.31 -19.23 4.68
CA GLU A 14 -10.36 -20.57 4.07
C GLU A 14 -11.44 -20.66 2.98
N LYS A 15 -12.63 -20.10 3.20
CA LYS A 15 -13.70 -20.06 2.19
C LYS A 15 -13.30 -19.25 0.95
N LYS A 16 -12.68 -18.08 1.13
CA LYS A 16 -12.20 -17.24 0.01
C LYS A 16 -11.11 -17.96 -0.80
N VAL A 17 -10.18 -18.60 -0.09
CA VAL A 17 -9.10 -19.42 -0.61
C VAL A 17 -9.64 -20.59 -1.44
N LYS A 18 -10.57 -21.38 -0.89
CA LYS A 18 -11.24 -22.48 -1.62
C LYS A 18 -12.02 -21.99 -2.84
N LYS A 19 -12.70 -20.85 -2.75
CA LYS A 19 -13.44 -20.25 -3.87
C LYS A 19 -12.51 -19.87 -5.02
N LEU A 20 -11.37 -19.24 -4.73
CA LEU A 20 -10.37 -18.88 -5.75
C LEU A 20 -9.74 -20.12 -6.38
N ALA A 21 -9.37 -21.12 -5.58
CA ALA A 21 -8.84 -22.38 -6.09
C ALA A 21 -9.85 -23.13 -6.96
N LYS A 22 -11.14 -23.11 -6.60
CA LYS A 22 -12.23 -23.68 -7.42
C LYS A 22 -12.32 -22.99 -8.79
N LEU A 23 -12.35 -21.66 -8.83
CA LEU A 23 -12.41 -20.90 -10.08
C LEU A 23 -11.19 -21.17 -10.98
N PHE A 24 -10.03 -21.32 -10.35
CA PHE A 24 -8.79 -21.60 -11.03
C PHE A 24 -8.77 -23.02 -11.65
N LEU A 25 -9.17 -24.04 -10.88
CA LEU A 25 -9.31 -25.43 -11.39
C LEU A 25 -10.35 -25.51 -12.51
N LYS A 26 -11.47 -24.79 -12.38
CA LYS A 26 -12.48 -24.66 -13.44
C LYS A 26 -11.90 -24.09 -14.74
N SER A 27 -11.07 -23.04 -14.65
CA SER A 27 -10.41 -22.48 -15.84
C SER A 27 -9.46 -23.47 -16.52
N ILE A 28 -8.78 -24.33 -15.76
CA ILE A 28 -7.91 -25.37 -16.32
C ILE A 28 -8.72 -26.43 -17.02
N PHE A 29 -9.79 -26.90 -16.36
CA PHE A 29 -10.67 -27.91 -16.91
C PHE A 29 -11.27 -27.44 -18.25
N GLN A 30 -11.80 -26.22 -18.28
CA GLN A 30 -12.37 -25.63 -19.49
C GLN A 30 -11.36 -25.40 -20.61
N ARG A 31 -10.08 -25.15 -20.28
CA ARG A 31 -9.06 -24.87 -21.29
C ARG A 31 -8.45 -26.15 -21.89
N ASN A 32 -8.26 -27.18 -21.07
CA ASN A 32 -7.44 -28.34 -21.44
C ASN A 32 -8.21 -29.65 -21.53
N LEU A 33 -9.41 -29.74 -20.94
CA LEU A 33 -10.17 -30.99 -20.86
C LEU A 33 -11.49 -30.90 -21.64
N ALA A 34 -12.27 -29.83 -21.46
CA ALA A 34 -13.53 -29.64 -22.14
C ALA A 34 -13.33 -28.96 -23.50
N LYS A 35 -13.33 -29.74 -24.59
CA LYS A 35 -13.12 -29.18 -25.94
C LYS A 35 -14.34 -28.45 -26.49
N GLU A 36 -15.57 -28.92 -26.23
CA GLU A 36 -16.82 -28.25 -26.67
C GLU A 36 -18.04 -28.50 -25.74
N ASN A 37 -18.03 -29.56 -24.93
CA ASN A 37 -19.11 -29.93 -24.01
C ASN A 37 -18.75 -29.61 -22.55
N GLU A 38 -19.74 -29.30 -21.70
CA GLU A 38 -19.50 -29.05 -20.26
C GLU A 38 -19.02 -30.31 -19.51
N ASP A 39 -19.37 -31.49 -20.02
CA ASP A 39 -19.01 -32.78 -19.47
C ASP A 39 -17.89 -33.44 -20.28
N VAL A 40 -16.97 -34.11 -19.59
CA VAL A 40 -15.76 -34.71 -20.17
C VAL A 40 -15.81 -36.22 -20.03
N GLU A 41 -15.67 -36.93 -21.14
CA GLU A 41 -15.57 -38.40 -21.18
C GLU A 41 -14.16 -38.88 -20.78
N VAL A 42 -14.01 -40.18 -20.47
CA VAL A 42 -12.74 -40.71 -19.97
C VAL A 42 -11.62 -40.59 -21.01
N GLU A 43 -11.94 -40.74 -22.30
CA GLU A 43 -11.01 -40.57 -23.41
C GLU A 43 -10.52 -39.12 -23.52
N GLU A 44 -11.44 -38.15 -23.46
CA GLU A 44 -11.13 -36.72 -23.48
C GLU A 44 -10.29 -36.30 -22.27
N PHE A 45 -10.61 -36.83 -21.10
CA PHE A 45 -9.84 -36.60 -19.88
C PHE A 45 -8.40 -37.10 -20.02
N VAL A 46 -8.21 -38.33 -20.49
CA VAL A 46 -6.88 -38.92 -20.70
C VAL A 46 -6.09 -38.14 -21.75
N GLU A 47 -6.73 -37.74 -22.84
CA GLU A 47 -6.11 -36.93 -23.90
C GLU A 47 -5.65 -35.59 -23.35
N GLY A 48 -6.52 -34.85 -22.66
CA GLY A 48 -6.21 -33.54 -22.11
C GLY A 48 -5.14 -33.60 -21.01
N MET A 49 -5.15 -34.64 -20.16
CA MET A 49 -4.08 -34.88 -19.17
C MET A 49 -2.72 -35.16 -19.84
N THR A 50 -2.74 -35.87 -20.98
CA THR A 50 -1.55 -36.14 -21.80
C THR A 50 -1.03 -34.87 -22.47
N GLU A 51 -1.91 -34.03 -23.03
CA GLU A 51 -1.57 -32.74 -23.63
C GLU A 51 -0.95 -31.78 -22.59
N MET A 52 -1.47 -31.79 -21.37
CA MET A 52 -0.89 -31.06 -20.24
C MET A 52 0.47 -31.60 -19.77
N ARG A 53 0.96 -32.72 -20.34
CA ARG A 53 2.21 -33.41 -20.00
C ARG A 53 2.30 -33.83 -18.54
N ILE A 54 1.21 -34.39 -18.01
CA ILE A 54 1.16 -34.92 -16.64
C ILE A 54 1.90 -36.26 -16.58
N LYS A 55 2.72 -36.45 -15.54
CA LYS A 55 3.55 -37.65 -15.35
C LYS A 55 2.77 -38.79 -14.68
N LEU A 56 1.63 -39.16 -15.24
CA LEU A 56 0.84 -40.32 -14.83
C LEU A 56 0.77 -41.32 -15.99
N THR A 57 0.62 -42.61 -15.70
CA THR A 57 0.34 -43.60 -16.74
C THR A 57 -1.10 -43.46 -17.21
N THR A 58 -1.43 -44.02 -18.38
CA THR A 58 -2.80 -44.02 -18.90
C THR A 58 -3.77 -44.73 -17.94
N GLU A 59 -3.31 -45.80 -17.30
CA GLU A 59 -4.07 -46.54 -16.28
C GLU A 59 -4.32 -45.69 -15.03
N ASP A 60 -3.31 -44.96 -14.57
CA ASP A 60 -3.42 -44.03 -13.44
C ASP A 60 -4.43 -42.90 -13.73
N MET A 61 -4.44 -42.38 -14.97
CA MET A 61 -5.39 -41.35 -15.39
C MET A 61 -6.83 -41.88 -15.43
N LYS A 62 -7.04 -43.08 -15.96
CA LYS A 62 -8.36 -43.74 -15.97
C LYS A 62 -8.84 -44.04 -14.54
N LEU A 63 -7.94 -44.50 -13.68
CA LEU A 63 -8.23 -44.76 -12.28
C LEU A 63 -8.60 -43.46 -11.53
N LEU A 64 -7.86 -42.38 -11.77
CA LEU A 64 -8.17 -41.06 -11.24
C LEU A 64 -9.55 -40.56 -11.70
N PHE A 65 -9.90 -40.74 -12.97
CA PHE A 65 -11.21 -40.40 -13.51
C PHE A 65 -12.33 -41.14 -12.77
N GLN A 66 -12.16 -42.46 -12.57
CA GLN A 66 -13.11 -43.27 -11.80
C GLN A 66 -13.26 -42.78 -10.37
N TYR A 67 -12.15 -42.42 -9.71
CA TYR A 67 -12.21 -41.89 -8.34
C TYR A 67 -12.95 -40.56 -8.25
N ILE A 68 -12.72 -39.64 -9.19
CA ILE A 68 -13.45 -38.36 -9.21
C ILE A 68 -14.95 -38.61 -9.29
N LYS A 69 -15.40 -39.52 -10.18
CA LYS A 69 -16.81 -39.87 -10.33
C LYS A 69 -17.41 -40.57 -9.10
N LEU A 70 -16.63 -41.42 -8.42
CA LEU A 70 -17.08 -42.05 -7.19
C LEU A 70 -17.32 -41.06 -6.05
N CYS A 71 -16.74 -39.87 -6.11
CA CYS A 71 -16.92 -38.81 -5.11
C CYS A 71 -18.22 -38.01 -5.33
N SER A 72 -18.82 -38.12 -6.51
CA SER A 72 -20.07 -37.47 -6.84
C SER A 72 -21.24 -38.13 -6.11
N SER A 73 -22.02 -37.31 -5.41
CA SER A 73 -23.16 -37.79 -4.60
C SER A 73 -24.30 -38.34 -5.47
N ASP A 74 -24.38 -37.86 -6.71
CA ASP A 74 -25.41 -38.22 -7.67
C ASP A 74 -24.96 -39.44 -8.47
N ARG A 75 -25.36 -40.63 -8.00
CA ARG A 75 -25.10 -41.93 -8.65
C ARG A 75 -25.92 -42.14 -9.92
N LYS A 76 -26.07 -41.13 -10.76
CA LYS A 76 -26.58 -41.36 -12.11
C LYS A 76 -25.44 -41.99 -12.90
N GLU A 77 -25.77 -43.01 -13.69
CA GLU A 77 -24.85 -43.76 -14.56
C GLU A 77 -24.36 -42.89 -15.74
N GLU A 78 -24.19 -41.59 -15.55
CA GLU A 78 -23.65 -40.70 -16.56
C GLU A 78 -22.17 -41.05 -16.73
N GLU A 79 -21.73 -41.36 -17.95
CA GLU A 79 -20.36 -41.77 -18.26
C GLU A 79 -19.35 -40.62 -18.16
N ALA A 80 -19.83 -39.37 -18.22
CA ALA A 80 -19.02 -38.17 -18.23
C ALA A 80 -18.77 -37.57 -16.82
N MET A 81 -17.81 -36.66 -16.74
CA MET A 81 -17.42 -35.92 -15.55
C MET A 81 -17.65 -34.42 -15.76
N SER A 82 -18.29 -33.78 -14.79
CA SER A 82 -18.50 -32.34 -14.78
C SER A 82 -17.33 -31.56 -14.16
N VAL A 83 -17.25 -30.28 -14.50
CA VAL A 83 -16.27 -29.31 -13.96
C VAL A 83 -16.28 -29.25 -12.42
N ASP A 84 -17.47 -29.34 -11.82
CA ASP A 84 -17.64 -29.20 -10.37
C ASP A 84 -17.10 -30.42 -9.63
N GLU A 85 -17.32 -31.63 -10.15
CA GLU A 85 -16.80 -32.88 -9.58
C GLU A 85 -15.27 -32.89 -9.63
N PHE A 86 -14.70 -32.53 -10.78
CA PHE A 86 -13.27 -32.35 -10.94
C PHE A 86 -12.72 -31.38 -9.89
N SER A 87 -13.30 -30.18 -9.79
CA SER A 87 -12.82 -29.15 -8.88
C SER A 87 -12.94 -29.57 -7.42
N LEU A 88 -14.03 -30.24 -7.04
CA LEU A 88 -14.25 -30.72 -5.68
C LEU A 88 -13.22 -31.79 -5.27
N PHE A 89 -12.93 -32.75 -6.16
CA PHE A 89 -11.95 -33.81 -5.90
C PHE A 89 -10.55 -33.25 -5.61
N PHE A 90 -10.12 -32.21 -6.32
CA PHE A 90 -8.82 -31.58 -6.14
C PHE A 90 -8.74 -30.62 -4.94
N LEU A 91 -9.89 -30.17 -4.43
CA LEU A 91 -9.97 -29.35 -3.20
C LEU A 91 -10.11 -30.21 -1.93
N GLN A 92 -10.47 -31.49 -2.08
CA GLN A 92 -10.62 -32.42 -0.97
C GLN A 92 -9.26 -32.97 -0.53
N GLN A 93 -9.09 -33.15 0.78
CA GLN A 93 -7.95 -33.85 1.35
C GLN A 93 -8.24 -35.35 1.38
N TRP A 94 -7.31 -36.13 0.83
CA TRP A 94 -7.41 -37.59 0.78
C TRP A 94 -6.50 -38.22 1.81
N ASN A 95 -6.99 -39.20 2.55
CA ASN A 95 -6.17 -39.98 3.49
C ASN A 95 -5.46 -41.17 2.83
N SER A 96 -5.95 -41.62 1.67
CA SER A 96 -5.32 -42.70 0.90
C SER A 96 -4.04 -42.20 0.23
N ALA A 97 -2.91 -42.89 0.47
CA ALA A 97 -1.63 -42.57 -0.15
C ALA A 97 -1.69 -42.65 -1.68
N GLU A 98 -2.49 -43.55 -2.23
CA GLU A 98 -2.67 -43.70 -3.67
C GLU A 98 -3.41 -42.49 -4.28
N LEU A 99 -4.50 -42.05 -3.66
CA LEU A 99 -5.23 -40.86 -4.10
C LEU A 99 -4.38 -39.60 -3.96
N GLN A 100 -3.62 -39.47 -2.87
CA GLN A 100 -2.66 -38.38 -2.72
C GLN A 100 -1.59 -38.40 -3.83
N ARG A 101 -1.07 -39.58 -4.21
CA ARG A 101 -0.11 -39.71 -5.31
C ARG A 101 -0.71 -39.21 -6.64
N LEU A 102 -1.90 -39.68 -6.99
CA LEU A 102 -2.60 -39.29 -8.22
C LEU A 102 -2.92 -37.78 -8.22
N GLN A 103 -3.49 -37.28 -7.13
CA GLN A 103 -3.86 -35.87 -6.96
C GLN A 103 -2.62 -34.97 -7.07
N ASN A 104 -1.54 -35.29 -6.37
CA ASN A 104 -0.29 -34.54 -6.41
C ASN A 104 0.38 -34.58 -7.79
N GLY A 105 0.23 -35.69 -8.54
CA GLY A 105 0.74 -35.81 -9.91
C GLY A 105 0.17 -34.73 -10.82
N VAL A 106 -1.15 -34.51 -10.75
CA VAL A 106 -1.85 -33.49 -11.53
C VAL A 106 -1.58 -32.09 -10.99
N LEU A 107 -1.71 -31.87 -9.69
CA LEU A 107 -1.56 -30.55 -9.06
C LEU A 107 -0.15 -29.97 -9.23
N ASN A 108 0.89 -30.79 -9.10
CA ASN A 108 2.26 -30.34 -9.34
C ASN A 108 2.44 -29.84 -10.77
N LYS A 109 1.80 -30.49 -11.75
CA LYS A 109 1.91 -30.07 -13.14
C LYS A 109 1.13 -28.78 -13.40
N ILE A 110 -0.09 -28.71 -12.87
CA ILE A 110 -0.91 -27.49 -12.88
C ILE A 110 -0.12 -26.31 -12.31
N TYR A 111 0.46 -26.46 -11.13
CA TYR A 111 1.23 -25.42 -10.47
C TYR A 111 2.43 -24.96 -11.31
N ASN A 112 3.18 -25.91 -11.87
CA ASN A 112 4.32 -25.59 -12.71
C ASN A 112 3.92 -24.85 -13.98
N ASN A 113 2.77 -25.17 -14.59
CA ASN A 113 2.31 -24.47 -15.80
C ASN A 113 1.86 -23.02 -15.49
N VAL A 114 1.27 -22.78 -14.31
CA VAL A 114 0.77 -21.44 -13.88
C VAL A 114 1.90 -20.46 -13.60
N CYS A 115 3.01 -20.95 -13.06
CA CYS A 115 4.14 -20.08 -12.71
C CYS A 115 4.70 -19.33 -13.93
N TYR A 116 4.41 -19.79 -15.15
CA TYR A 116 4.80 -19.15 -16.40
C TYR A 116 3.77 -18.16 -16.96
N GLU A 117 2.53 -18.12 -16.49
CA GLU A 117 1.58 -17.10 -16.94
C GLU A 117 1.83 -15.76 -16.21
N PRO A 118 2.07 -14.66 -16.95
CA PRO A 118 2.40 -13.35 -16.37
C PRO A 118 1.24 -12.72 -15.56
N ASN A 119 0.00 -13.17 -15.77
CA ASN A 119 -1.19 -12.56 -15.18
C ASN A 119 -1.61 -13.18 -13.83
N PHE A 120 -0.98 -14.28 -13.39
CA PHE A 120 -1.32 -14.96 -12.13
C PHE A 120 -0.34 -14.61 -10.99
N PHE A 121 -0.35 -13.34 -10.56
CA PHE A 121 0.59 -12.83 -9.55
C PHE A 121 0.28 -13.33 -8.12
N PHE A 122 -0.96 -13.72 -7.83
CA PHE A 122 -1.41 -14.05 -6.47
C PHE A 122 -0.80 -15.35 -5.91
N PHE A 123 -0.53 -16.34 -6.76
CA PHE A 123 0.02 -17.64 -6.34
C PHE A 123 1.56 -17.68 -6.27
N LYS A 124 2.25 -16.70 -6.87
CA LYS A 124 3.73 -16.67 -6.90
C LYS A 124 4.35 -16.37 -5.52
N LYS A 125 3.69 -15.58 -4.68
CA LYS A 125 4.24 -15.14 -3.39
C LYS A 125 3.98 -16.07 -2.21
N ARG A 126 3.01 -16.99 -2.30
CA ARG A 126 2.73 -17.98 -1.24
C ARG A 126 2.46 -19.38 -1.81
N PRO A 127 3.46 -20.05 -2.42
CA PRO A 127 3.33 -21.46 -2.86
C PRO A 127 2.92 -22.41 -1.73
N PHE A 128 3.33 -22.07 -0.52
CA PHE A 128 3.37 -22.98 0.62
C PHE A 128 2.04 -23.19 1.35
N PHE A 129 1.07 -22.28 1.23
CA PHE A 129 -0.10 -22.31 2.12
C PHE A 129 -1.19 -23.31 1.71
N PHE A 130 -1.27 -23.69 0.43
CA PHE A 130 -2.40 -24.52 -0.04
C PHE A 130 -2.18 -26.03 0.11
N PHE A 131 -0.93 -26.52 0.12
CA PHE A 131 -0.66 -27.95 -0.02
C PHE A 131 0.27 -28.55 1.04
N ASN A 132 0.75 -27.74 1.98
CA ASN A 132 1.72 -28.21 2.98
C ASN A 132 1.09 -28.58 4.33
N LEU A 133 -0.21 -28.91 4.38
CA LEU A 133 -0.82 -29.47 5.59
C LEU A 133 -0.45 -30.96 5.82
N ASN A 134 0.10 -31.65 4.82
CA ASN A 134 0.44 -33.08 4.92
C ASN A 134 1.94 -33.41 4.79
N ARG A 135 2.85 -32.43 4.83
CA ARG A 135 4.30 -32.71 4.96
C ARG A 135 4.75 -32.65 6.41
N THR A 136 4.37 -33.67 7.19
CA THR A 136 5.08 -34.07 8.42
C THR A 136 6.03 -35.25 8.16
N THR A 137 6.28 -35.63 6.91
CA THR A 137 7.26 -36.67 6.60
C THR A 137 8.64 -36.05 6.39
N GLU A 138 9.43 -36.12 7.47
CA GLU A 138 10.83 -36.57 7.45
C GLU A 138 11.69 -36.08 6.27
N ARG A 139 11.80 -34.76 6.08
CA ARG A 139 13.07 -34.24 5.57
C ARG A 139 13.98 -34.05 6.76
N SER A 140 14.59 -35.17 7.16
CA SER A 140 15.79 -35.23 7.98
C SER A 140 16.79 -34.21 7.45
N SER A 141 16.82 -33.06 8.10
CA SER A 141 17.85 -32.06 7.92
C SER A 141 19.15 -32.69 8.41
N HIS A 142 20.09 -32.90 7.50
CA HIS A 142 21.47 -33.33 7.78
C HIS A 142 22.29 -32.31 8.60
N LEU A 143 21.62 -31.42 9.35
CA LEU A 143 22.22 -30.43 10.23
C LEU A 143 22.31 -30.88 11.70
N ILE A 144 21.76 -32.04 12.07
CA ILE A 144 22.02 -32.65 13.38
C ILE A 144 23.28 -33.51 13.29
N LYS A 145 24.44 -32.85 13.18
CA LYS A 145 25.74 -33.48 13.44
C LYS A 145 26.09 -33.11 14.88
N ASP A 146 25.80 -34.05 15.78
CA ASP A 146 26.13 -34.10 17.21
C ASP A 146 24.90 -34.18 18.12
N ILE A 147 24.34 -35.38 18.17
CA ILE A 147 23.32 -35.79 19.16
C ILE A 147 23.91 -35.87 20.58
N ASN A 148 25.24 -35.90 20.70
CA ASN A 148 25.94 -36.03 21.98
C ASN A 148 26.26 -34.68 22.66
N SER A 149 26.02 -33.54 21.99
CA SER A 149 26.11 -32.21 22.61
C SER A 149 24.74 -31.66 23.04
N LEU A 150 23.69 -32.49 22.99
CA LEU A 150 22.33 -32.15 23.42
C LEU A 150 22.12 -32.41 24.93
N GLU A 151 23.18 -32.29 25.72
CA GLU A 151 23.06 -32.33 27.18
C GLU A 151 22.46 -30.99 27.65
N GLN A 152 21.19 -31.08 28.06
CA GLN A 152 20.48 -30.08 28.88
C GLN A 152 20.29 -28.70 28.23
N ILE A 153 19.48 -28.63 27.18
CA ILE A 153 18.71 -27.39 26.95
C ILE A 153 17.78 -27.27 28.15
N ASP A 154 17.96 -26.23 28.96
CA ASP A 154 17.11 -25.99 30.12
C ASP A 154 15.66 -25.82 29.64
N SER A 155 14.78 -26.70 30.09
CA SER A 155 13.37 -26.68 29.70
C SER A 155 12.70 -25.35 30.04
N LEU A 156 13.23 -24.61 31.03
CA LEU A 156 12.72 -23.31 31.43
C LEU A 156 13.09 -22.21 30.42
N GLU A 157 14.32 -22.25 29.89
CA GLU A 157 14.83 -21.31 28.90
C GLU A 157 14.07 -21.43 27.58
N TRP A 158 13.85 -22.66 27.11
CA TRP A 158 13.05 -22.92 25.92
C TRP A 158 11.59 -22.47 26.07
N GLU A 159 11.00 -22.65 27.25
CA GLU A 159 9.64 -22.19 27.51
C GLU A 159 9.56 -20.66 27.51
N LEU A 160 10.57 -19.97 28.03
CA LEU A 160 10.66 -18.51 28.00
C LEU A 160 10.80 -17.98 26.58
N GLU A 161 11.72 -18.52 25.79
CA GLU A 161 11.94 -18.13 24.38
C GLU A 161 10.68 -18.40 23.54
N SER A 162 10.03 -19.55 23.73
CA SER A 162 8.77 -19.89 23.08
C SER A 162 7.65 -18.90 23.42
N ARG A 163 7.56 -18.48 24.70
CA ARG A 163 6.60 -17.44 25.12
C ARG A 163 6.90 -16.09 24.49
N GLN A 164 8.17 -15.67 24.43
CA GLN A 164 8.59 -14.42 23.79
C GLN A 164 8.28 -14.42 22.29
N MET A 165 8.64 -15.49 21.58
CA MET A 165 8.28 -15.66 20.17
C MET A 165 6.77 -15.63 19.94
N HIS A 166 6.01 -16.27 20.82
CA HIS A 166 4.55 -16.28 20.74
C HIS A 166 3.95 -14.88 20.97
N GLU A 167 4.52 -14.10 21.89
CA GLU A 167 4.13 -12.72 22.15
C GLU A 167 4.43 -11.81 20.95
N GLN A 168 5.64 -11.89 20.38
CA GLN A 168 6.00 -11.17 19.16
C GLN A 168 5.09 -11.52 17.97
N LEU A 169 4.77 -12.81 17.80
CA LEU A 169 3.84 -13.26 16.77
C LEU A 169 2.44 -12.70 16.99
N ASN A 170 1.93 -12.71 18.23
CA ASN A 170 0.64 -12.13 18.56
C ASN A 170 0.60 -10.60 18.30
N GLU A 171 1.69 -9.89 18.58
CA GLU A 171 1.81 -8.46 18.29
C GLU A 171 1.79 -8.19 16.77
N LEU A 172 2.53 -8.98 15.98
CA LEU A 172 2.52 -8.90 14.52
C LEU A 172 1.13 -9.20 13.95
N VAL A 173 0.44 -10.22 14.47
CA VAL A 173 -0.92 -10.57 14.06
C VAL A 173 -1.91 -9.45 14.42
N ALA A 174 -1.78 -8.84 15.60
CA ALA A 174 -2.63 -7.72 16.01
C ALA A 174 -2.42 -6.50 15.09
N ARG A 175 -1.16 -6.18 14.75
CA ARG A 175 -0.81 -5.09 13.84
C ARG A 175 -1.37 -5.31 12.44
N GLU A 176 -1.20 -6.51 11.88
CA GLU A 176 -1.76 -6.86 10.57
C GLU A 176 -3.29 -6.82 10.57
N SER A 177 -3.93 -7.31 11.64
CA SER A 177 -5.38 -7.24 11.81
C SER A 177 -5.88 -5.79 11.80
N GLN A 178 -5.18 -4.88 12.48
CA GLN A 178 -5.50 -3.45 12.47
C GLN A 178 -5.35 -2.81 11.10
N ILE A 179 -4.29 -3.15 10.36
CA ILE A 179 -4.07 -2.67 8.98
C ILE A 179 -5.20 -3.14 8.05
N VAL A 180 -5.57 -4.42 8.15
CA VAL A 180 -6.67 -4.99 7.35
C VAL A 180 -7.99 -4.31 7.68
N SER A 181 -8.31 -4.13 8.97
CA SER A 181 -9.53 -3.48 9.42
C SER A 181 -9.62 -2.02 8.94
N THR A 182 -8.50 -1.29 9.00
CA THR A 182 -8.43 0.10 8.52
C THR A 182 -8.66 0.19 7.01
N LYS A 183 -8.05 -0.72 6.23
CA LYS A 183 -8.25 -0.79 4.78
C LYS A 183 -9.68 -1.15 4.40
N GLU A 184 -10.27 -2.14 5.07
CA GLU A 184 -11.67 -2.52 4.84
C GLU A 184 -12.62 -1.35 5.19
N HIS A 185 -12.34 -0.62 6.27
CA HIS A 185 -13.11 0.56 6.64
C HIS A 185 -13.05 1.66 5.56
N ILE A 186 -11.85 1.97 5.05
CA ILE A 186 -11.67 2.96 3.97
C ILE A 186 -12.38 2.52 2.69
N LEU A 187 -12.28 1.24 2.31
CA LEU A 187 -12.96 0.71 1.14
C LEU A 187 -14.48 0.77 1.27
N ASN A 188 -15.01 0.47 2.46
CA ASN A 188 -16.44 0.58 2.74
C ASN A 188 -16.90 2.04 2.66
N GLN A 189 -16.14 2.99 3.21
CA GLN A 189 -16.44 4.42 3.10
C GLN A 189 -16.39 4.89 1.64
N LEU A 190 -15.40 4.44 0.86
CA LEU A 190 -15.29 4.76 -0.56
C LEU A 190 -16.47 4.22 -1.36
N ASN A 191 -16.93 3.00 -1.08
CA ASN A 191 -18.12 2.43 -1.71
C ASN A 191 -19.40 3.23 -1.35
N MET A 192 -19.55 3.63 -0.09
CA MET A 192 -20.66 4.47 0.34
C MET A 192 -20.63 5.85 -0.32
N PHE A 193 -19.44 6.43 -0.47
CA PHE A 193 -19.24 7.70 -1.16
C PHE A 193 -19.62 7.61 -2.64
N GLU A 194 -19.20 6.53 -3.32
CA GLU A 194 -19.54 6.25 -4.72
C GLU A 194 -21.06 6.14 -4.94
N LEU A 195 -21.77 5.47 -4.03
CA LEU A 195 -23.24 5.37 -4.07
C LEU A 195 -23.93 6.72 -3.85
N THR A 196 -23.36 7.59 -3.00
CA THR A 196 -23.98 8.87 -2.61
C THR A 196 -23.76 9.97 -3.65
N GLN A 197 -22.56 10.04 -4.23
CA GLN A 197 -22.16 11.13 -5.14
C GLN A 197 -22.54 10.85 -6.61
N GLY A 198 -22.92 9.62 -6.96
CA GLY A 198 -23.17 9.25 -8.35
C GLY A 198 -21.96 9.53 -9.25
N ASN A 199 -22.21 9.83 -10.53
CA ASN A 199 -21.14 10.12 -11.50
C ASN A 199 -20.42 11.47 -11.29
N ALA A 200 -20.59 12.14 -10.14
CA ALA A 200 -20.25 13.54 -9.91
C ALA A 200 -18.76 13.85 -9.63
N CYS A 201 -17.81 13.18 -10.27
CA CYS A 201 -16.44 13.71 -10.34
C CYS A 201 -16.37 14.74 -11.47
N ASP A 202 -16.82 15.98 -11.21
CA ASP A 202 -16.68 17.08 -12.19
C ASP A 202 -15.19 17.40 -12.35
N GLU A 203 -14.60 16.90 -13.44
CA GLU A 203 -13.16 17.04 -13.75
C GLU A 203 -12.74 18.49 -13.95
N LYS A 204 -13.70 19.42 -14.17
CA LYS A 204 -13.42 20.86 -14.27
C LYS A 204 -13.16 21.52 -12.91
N LYS A 205 -13.43 20.81 -11.81
CA LYS A 205 -13.24 21.27 -10.42
C LYS A 205 -12.31 20.32 -9.65
N ALA A 206 -11.39 19.66 -10.36
CA ALA A 206 -10.50 18.68 -9.72
C ALA A 206 -9.54 19.32 -8.71
N ASP A 207 -9.29 20.62 -8.79
CA ASP A 207 -8.58 21.42 -7.77
C ASP A 207 -9.29 21.44 -6.42
N LYS A 208 -10.63 21.26 -6.41
CA LYS A 208 -11.47 21.29 -5.21
C LYS A 208 -11.92 19.91 -4.76
N TRP A 209 -11.39 18.86 -5.38
CA TRP A 209 -11.73 17.51 -4.99
C TRP A 209 -11.26 17.22 -3.56
N ASN A 210 -12.09 16.54 -2.80
CA ASN A 210 -11.68 15.94 -1.54
C ASN A 210 -10.92 14.61 -1.80
N MET A 211 -10.32 14.05 -0.74
CA MET A 211 -9.55 12.80 -0.82
C MET A 211 -10.36 11.60 -1.35
N TRP A 212 -11.68 11.58 -1.15
CA TRP A 212 -12.56 10.50 -1.63
C TRP A 212 -12.82 10.61 -3.13
N GLU A 213 -12.98 11.82 -3.66
CA GLU A 213 -13.14 12.06 -5.10
C GLU A 213 -11.87 11.68 -5.86
N VAL A 214 -10.69 12.02 -5.32
CA VAL A 214 -9.39 11.58 -5.87
C VAL A 214 -9.31 10.07 -5.88
N ALA A 215 -9.60 9.40 -4.75
CA ALA A 215 -9.58 7.95 -4.65
C ALA A 215 -10.56 7.28 -5.61
N LEU A 216 -11.76 7.83 -5.77
CA LEU A 216 -12.78 7.35 -6.70
C LEU A 216 -12.32 7.51 -8.16
N LYS A 217 -11.67 8.63 -8.49
CA LYS A 217 -11.07 8.82 -9.83
C LYS A 217 -9.99 7.78 -10.10
N LEU A 218 -9.09 7.50 -9.15
CA LEU A 218 -8.08 6.45 -9.30
C LEU A 218 -8.71 5.07 -9.53
N ARG A 219 -9.79 4.74 -8.82
CA ARG A 219 -10.53 3.48 -9.04
C ARG A 219 -11.09 3.39 -10.46
N LYS A 220 -11.71 4.47 -10.96
CA LYS A 220 -12.26 4.54 -12.33
C LYS A 220 -11.18 4.35 -13.40
N GLU A 221 -9.97 4.80 -13.14
CA GLU A 221 -8.81 4.62 -14.02
C GLU A 221 -8.14 3.23 -13.88
N GLY A 222 -8.65 2.34 -13.04
CA GLY A 222 -8.05 1.03 -12.79
C GLY A 222 -6.73 1.11 -12.01
N LEU A 223 -6.65 2.07 -11.08
CA LEU A 223 -5.56 2.28 -10.12
C LEU A 223 -6.08 2.10 -8.68
N ASP A 224 -7.03 1.18 -8.50
CA ASP A 224 -7.71 0.85 -7.24
C ASP A 224 -6.73 0.44 -6.13
N GLU A 225 -5.65 -0.27 -6.47
CA GLU A 225 -4.63 -0.70 -5.50
C GLU A 225 -3.92 0.46 -4.79
N TYR A 226 -4.01 1.68 -5.33
CA TYR A 226 -3.42 2.89 -4.73
C TYR A 226 -4.45 3.76 -4.01
N ALA A 227 -5.75 3.62 -4.31
CA ALA A 227 -6.79 4.53 -3.82
C ALA A 227 -6.80 4.64 -2.28
N THR A 228 -6.63 3.53 -1.56
CA THR A 228 -6.58 3.52 -0.09
C THR A 228 -5.41 4.34 0.46
N LYS A 229 -4.23 4.25 -0.16
CA LYS A 229 -3.04 4.99 0.28
C LYS A 229 -3.20 6.50 0.12
N PHE A 230 -3.90 6.95 -0.93
CA PHE A 230 -4.21 8.36 -1.13
C PHE A 230 -5.14 8.90 -0.04
N VAL A 231 -6.12 8.10 0.39
CA VAL A 231 -7.00 8.46 1.52
C VAL A 231 -6.24 8.45 2.85
N GLU A 232 -5.41 7.43 3.11
CA GLU A 232 -4.59 7.35 4.32
C GLU A 232 -3.66 8.55 4.48
N LYS A 233 -3.09 9.03 3.37
CA LYS A 233 -2.22 10.22 3.31
C LYS A 233 -2.99 11.54 3.20
N LYS A 234 -4.33 11.50 3.19
CA LYS A 234 -5.21 12.67 3.05
C LYS A 234 -4.89 13.54 1.84
N ILE A 235 -4.55 12.91 0.72
CA ILE A 235 -4.26 13.61 -0.53
C ILE A 235 -5.58 14.06 -1.15
N ASP A 236 -5.80 15.37 -1.16
CA ASP A 236 -6.92 16.02 -1.84
C ASP A 236 -6.58 16.39 -3.29
N GLY A 237 -7.52 17.02 -4.00
CA GLY A 237 -7.38 17.40 -5.40
C GLY A 237 -6.28 18.43 -5.66
N SER A 238 -6.10 19.39 -4.75
CA SER A 238 -5.05 20.41 -4.88
C SER A 238 -3.67 19.77 -4.78
N VAL A 239 -3.44 18.98 -3.74
CA VAL A 239 -2.18 18.25 -3.53
C VAL A 239 -1.95 17.29 -4.70
N PHE A 240 -3.00 16.55 -5.11
CA PHE A 240 -2.92 15.58 -6.20
C PHE A 240 -2.45 16.19 -7.53
N LEU A 241 -2.93 17.39 -7.83
CA LEU A 241 -2.57 18.06 -9.08
C LEU A 241 -1.22 18.76 -8.97
N PHE A 242 -0.96 19.52 -7.90
CA PHE A 242 0.14 20.49 -7.92
C PHE A 242 1.36 20.07 -7.11
N ASP A 243 1.18 19.30 -6.03
CA ASP A 243 2.25 19.05 -5.06
C ASP A 243 2.87 17.65 -5.20
N ILE A 244 2.18 16.74 -5.91
CA ILE A 244 2.67 15.38 -6.11
C ILE A 244 3.78 15.33 -7.17
N THR A 245 4.96 14.89 -6.73
CA THR A 245 6.09 14.53 -7.58
C THR A 245 6.21 13.01 -7.75
N ASP A 246 6.92 12.55 -8.78
CA ASP A 246 7.15 11.12 -8.97
C ASP A 246 7.95 10.48 -7.84
N GLU A 247 8.83 11.25 -7.20
CA GLU A 247 9.60 10.81 -6.05
C GLU A 247 8.66 10.48 -4.89
N VAL A 248 7.75 11.39 -4.53
CA VAL A 248 6.73 11.16 -3.50
C VAL A 248 5.84 9.97 -3.84
N LEU A 249 5.45 9.81 -5.12
CA LEU A 249 4.67 8.65 -5.55
C LEU A 249 5.43 7.33 -5.36
N LEU A 250 6.73 7.30 -5.63
CA LEU A 250 7.57 6.10 -5.47
C LEU A 250 7.87 5.79 -4.01
N THR A 251 8.31 6.77 -3.24
CA THR A 251 8.86 6.58 -1.89
C THR A 251 7.75 6.54 -0.85
N GLU A 252 6.88 7.54 -0.83
CA GLU A 252 5.89 7.69 0.23
C GLU A 252 4.60 6.93 -0.03
N ILE A 253 4.13 6.97 -1.29
CA ILE A 253 2.91 6.26 -1.68
C ILE A 253 3.23 4.81 -2.08
N GLY A 254 4.47 4.50 -2.46
CA GLY A 254 4.86 3.15 -2.86
C GLY A 254 4.14 2.70 -4.14
N ILE A 255 4.04 3.60 -5.13
CA ILE A 255 3.53 3.31 -6.46
C ILE A 255 4.61 2.59 -7.26
N LYS A 256 4.24 1.56 -8.01
CA LYS A 256 5.19 0.85 -8.88
C LYS A 256 5.63 1.78 -10.02
N LYS A 257 6.93 1.77 -10.36
CA LYS A 257 7.51 2.57 -11.44
C LYS A 257 6.75 2.46 -12.78
N ILE A 258 6.22 1.29 -13.10
CA ILE A 258 5.42 1.03 -14.31
C ILE A 258 4.12 1.84 -14.39
N HIS A 259 3.56 2.25 -13.25
CA HIS A 259 2.29 2.98 -13.19
C HIS A 259 2.48 4.51 -13.16
N LEU A 260 3.70 5.01 -12.93
CA LEU A 260 3.98 6.45 -12.89
C LEU A 260 3.58 7.16 -14.18
N SER A 261 3.88 6.57 -15.35
CA SER A 261 3.49 7.18 -16.63
C SER A 261 1.97 7.32 -16.76
N LYS A 262 1.18 6.44 -16.13
CA LYS A 262 -0.29 6.52 -16.13
C LYS A 262 -0.77 7.62 -15.20
N PHE A 263 -0.15 7.75 -14.02
CA PHE A 263 -0.42 8.86 -13.09
C PHE A 263 -0.14 10.22 -13.71
N ARG A 264 1.03 10.42 -14.34
CA ARG A 264 1.36 11.67 -15.02
C ARG A 264 0.32 12.05 -16.08
N ARG A 265 -0.05 11.10 -16.95
CA ARG A 265 -1.08 11.34 -17.98
C ARG A 265 -2.42 11.73 -17.38
N LEU A 266 -2.82 11.07 -16.29
CA LEU A 266 -4.05 11.38 -15.56
C LEU A 266 -4.00 12.78 -14.96
N VAL A 267 -2.92 13.13 -14.26
CA VAL A 267 -2.71 14.44 -13.65
C VAL A 267 -2.68 15.54 -14.72
N ASP A 268 -1.95 15.34 -15.81
CA ASP A 268 -1.88 16.28 -16.92
C ASP A 268 -3.25 16.48 -17.60
N ASP A 269 -4.03 15.42 -17.75
CA ASP A 269 -5.39 15.50 -18.31
C ASP A 269 -6.33 16.30 -17.41
N LEU A 270 -6.29 16.05 -16.09
CA LEU A 270 -7.07 16.81 -15.11
C LEU A 270 -6.62 18.27 -15.02
N LYS A 271 -5.31 18.54 -15.06
CA LYS A 271 -4.76 19.89 -15.12
C LYS A 271 -5.32 20.64 -16.32
N ARG A 272 -5.28 20.07 -17.53
CA ARG A 272 -5.84 20.70 -18.74
C ARG A 272 -7.33 21.01 -18.59
N LYS A 273 -8.10 20.11 -17.98
CA LYS A 273 -9.55 20.30 -17.76
C LYS A 273 -9.86 21.36 -16.70
N CYS A 274 -9.03 21.50 -15.68
CA CYS A 274 -9.17 22.54 -14.65
C CYS A 274 -8.68 23.92 -15.15
N LEU A 275 -7.55 23.94 -15.86
CA LEU A 275 -6.88 25.16 -16.32
C LEU A 275 -7.70 25.93 -17.36
N PHE A 276 -8.66 25.33 -18.04
CA PHE A 276 -9.50 26.04 -19.00
C PHE A 276 -10.19 27.28 -18.41
N LYS A 277 -10.52 27.25 -17.10
CA LYS A 277 -11.02 28.46 -16.40
C LYS A 277 -9.93 29.46 -16.08
N TRP A 278 -8.76 28.99 -15.67
CA TRP A 278 -7.65 29.84 -15.25
C TRP A 278 -7.04 30.56 -16.45
N GLU A 279 -6.80 29.84 -17.56
CA GLU A 279 -6.36 30.42 -18.82
C GLU A 279 -7.40 31.36 -19.41
N SER A 280 -8.71 31.05 -19.37
CA SER A 280 -9.73 32.03 -19.78
C SER A 280 -9.69 33.31 -18.96
N GLN A 281 -9.56 33.23 -17.63
CA GLN A 281 -9.49 34.41 -16.77
C GLN A 281 -8.18 35.18 -16.93
N VAL A 282 -7.04 34.50 -17.05
CA VAL A 282 -5.74 35.13 -17.25
C VAL A 282 -5.64 35.74 -18.64
N ILE A 283 -6.17 35.09 -19.69
CA ILE A 283 -6.27 35.68 -21.02
C ILE A 283 -7.21 36.87 -21.01
N GLU A 284 -8.36 36.81 -20.32
CA GLU A 284 -9.27 37.96 -20.18
C GLU A 284 -8.61 39.13 -19.43
N MET A 285 -7.83 38.85 -18.37
CA MET A 285 -7.04 39.86 -17.66
C MET A 285 -5.86 40.40 -18.48
N ALA A 286 -5.17 39.54 -19.24
CA ALA A 286 -4.02 39.92 -20.07
C ALA A 286 -4.43 40.58 -21.40
N THR A 287 -5.65 40.33 -21.88
CA THR A 287 -6.24 41.05 -23.03
C THR A 287 -6.84 42.39 -22.61
N PHE A 288 -7.08 42.58 -21.30
CA PHE A 288 -7.26 43.90 -20.69
C PHE A 288 -5.91 44.57 -20.35
N ILE A 289 -4.90 44.41 -21.21
CA ILE A 289 -3.90 45.47 -21.33
C ILE A 289 -4.63 46.56 -22.13
N PRO A 290 -5.01 47.71 -21.53
CA PRO A 290 -5.52 48.81 -22.32
C PRO A 290 -4.49 49.05 -23.42
N ILE A 291 -4.96 48.99 -24.67
CA ILE A 291 -4.20 49.44 -25.83
C ILE A 291 -4.06 50.96 -25.66
N CYS A 292 -3.24 51.39 -24.69
CA CYS A 292 -2.62 52.68 -24.70
C CYS A 292 -1.74 52.63 -25.93
N GLN A 293 -2.21 53.30 -26.98
CA GLN A 293 -1.56 53.46 -28.26
C GLN A 293 -0.08 53.72 -28.04
N LEU A 294 0.74 52.66 -28.18
CA LEU A 294 2.16 52.79 -28.36
C LEU A 294 2.36 53.39 -29.74
N GLN A 295 2.28 54.72 -29.81
CA GLN A 295 3.14 55.47 -30.70
C GLN A 295 4.57 55.21 -30.24
N VAL A 296 5.21 54.26 -30.90
CA VAL A 296 6.63 53.96 -30.78
C VAL A 296 7.39 55.11 -31.44
N GLU A 297 7.43 56.26 -30.78
CA GLU A 297 8.36 57.34 -31.11
C GLU A 297 9.04 57.81 -29.82
N ASN A 298 10.31 57.40 -29.66
CA ASN A 298 11.33 58.05 -28.85
C ASN A 298 10.99 58.41 -27.40
N ILE A 299 10.76 57.41 -26.56
CA ILE A 299 10.77 57.55 -25.10
C ILE A 299 12.13 57.04 -24.58
N ASN A 300 13.17 57.86 -24.75
CA ASN A 300 14.35 57.87 -23.86
C ASN A 300 13.97 58.57 -22.55
N THR A 301 12.85 58.16 -21.96
CA THR A 301 12.40 58.69 -20.68
C THR A 301 13.08 57.82 -19.64
N THR A 302 14.12 58.38 -19.04
CA THR A 302 14.60 58.01 -17.71
C THR A 302 13.38 57.83 -16.83
N CYS A 303 12.96 56.58 -16.61
CA CYS A 303 11.97 56.26 -15.61
C CYS A 303 12.63 56.65 -14.29
N ASP A 304 12.18 57.77 -13.72
CA ASP A 304 12.41 58.09 -12.32
C ASP A 304 11.91 56.88 -11.53
N MET A 305 12.84 56.01 -11.16
CA MET A 305 12.61 54.91 -10.24
C MET A 305 12.03 55.56 -8.99
N SER A 306 10.80 55.20 -8.66
CA SER A 306 10.13 55.64 -7.44
C SER A 306 11.06 55.38 -6.25
N ASP A 307 11.11 56.27 -5.26
CA ASP A 307 11.84 56.08 -4.00
C ASP A 307 11.52 54.72 -3.33
N GLU A 308 10.37 54.12 -3.67
CA GLU A 308 9.94 52.79 -3.25
C GLU A 308 10.80 51.65 -3.84
N ASP A 309 11.22 51.76 -5.11
CA ASP A 309 12.05 50.75 -5.77
C ASP A 309 13.48 50.77 -5.20
N GLU A 310 14.02 51.95 -4.88
CA GLU A 310 15.31 52.05 -4.18
C GLU A 310 15.25 51.41 -2.79
N ARG A 311 14.14 51.59 -2.05
CA ARG A 311 13.93 50.93 -0.75
C ARG A 311 13.88 49.41 -0.88
N LEU A 312 13.18 48.89 -1.89
CA LEU A 312 13.10 47.45 -2.14
C LEU A 312 14.46 46.86 -2.52
N ILE A 313 15.25 47.57 -3.32
CA ILE A 313 16.62 47.15 -3.67
C ILE A 313 17.49 47.04 -2.41
N VAL A 314 17.43 48.03 -1.52
CA VAL A 314 18.18 48.00 -0.24
C VAL A 314 17.72 46.84 0.64
N GLN A 315 16.41 46.57 0.72
CA GLN A 315 15.88 45.46 1.51
C GLN A 315 16.30 44.09 0.94
N ILE A 316 16.30 43.94 -0.38
CA ILE A 316 16.78 42.73 -1.05
C ILE A 316 18.26 42.51 -0.74
N GLU A 317 19.08 43.56 -0.76
CA GLU A 317 20.51 43.43 -0.49
C GLU A 317 20.79 43.05 0.97
N GLN A 318 20.05 43.63 1.92
CA GLN A 318 20.12 43.23 3.34
C GLN A 318 19.73 41.75 3.54
N LEU A 319 18.69 41.26 2.84
CA LEU A 319 18.29 39.86 2.92
C LEU A 319 19.35 38.92 2.31
N LYS A 320 20.05 39.35 1.26
CA LYS A 320 21.18 38.59 0.69
C LYS A 320 22.34 38.49 1.67
N GLU A 321 22.71 39.58 2.32
CA GLU A 321 23.77 39.59 3.34
C GLU A 321 23.41 38.69 4.54
N GLN A 322 22.18 38.76 5.03
CA GLN A 322 21.70 37.87 6.11
C GLN A 322 21.73 36.40 5.70
N LYS A 323 21.32 36.10 4.47
CA LYS A 323 21.38 34.74 3.92
C LYS A 323 22.82 34.23 3.87
N GLN A 324 23.75 35.01 3.32
CA GLN A 324 25.17 34.63 3.24
C GLN A 324 25.78 34.40 4.63
N PHE A 325 25.46 35.26 5.59
CA PHE A 325 25.91 35.10 6.97
C PHE A 325 25.41 33.79 7.61
N MET A 326 24.14 33.43 7.41
CA MET A 326 23.59 32.17 7.90
C MET A 326 24.22 30.95 7.21
N GLU A 327 24.45 31.02 5.89
CA GLU A 327 25.11 29.94 5.14
C GLU A 327 26.55 29.71 5.61
N GLU A 328 27.31 30.78 5.88
CA GLU A 328 28.67 30.68 6.41
C GLU A 328 28.69 30.10 7.83
N ARG A 329 27.74 30.51 8.68
CA ARG A 329 27.57 29.93 10.02
C ARG A 329 27.31 28.42 9.95
N PHE A 330 26.36 27.97 9.13
CA PHE A 330 26.07 26.54 9.00
C PHE A 330 27.25 25.75 8.42
N ARG A 331 27.98 26.33 7.47
CA ARG A 331 29.21 25.72 6.93
C ARG A 331 30.26 25.49 8.02
N ASN A 332 30.45 26.46 8.92
CA ASN A 332 31.37 26.34 10.04
C ASN A 332 30.90 25.29 11.06
N GLU A 333 29.59 25.22 11.36
CA GLU A 333 29.03 24.20 12.26
C GLU A 333 29.19 22.79 11.68
N ILE A 334 28.93 22.59 10.38
CA ILE A 334 29.13 21.30 9.70
C ILE A 334 30.61 20.89 9.76
N SER A 335 31.54 21.81 9.47
CA SER A 335 32.98 21.54 9.55
C SER A 335 33.39 21.13 10.97
N HIS A 336 32.85 21.77 12.00
CA HIS A 336 33.11 21.44 13.40
C HIS A 336 32.62 20.03 13.77
N PHE A 337 31.42 19.65 13.32
CA PHE A 337 30.90 18.30 13.53
C PHE A 337 31.70 17.23 12.79
N GLN A 338 32.17 17.52 11.57
CA GLN A 338 33.05 16.63 10.83
C GLN A 338 34.36 16.38 11.59
N THR A 339 35.03 17.44 12.07
CA THR A 339 36.25 17.29 12.88
C THR A 339 36.03 16.46 14.15
N LYS A 340 34.88 16.62 14.82
CA LYS A 340 34.54 15.79 15.99
C LYS A 340 34.31 14.32 15.63
N LEU A 341 33.71 14.06 14.48
CA LEU A 341 33.42 12.71 14.00
C LEU A 341 34.72 12.01 13.60
N ASP A 342 35.63 12.71 12.92
CA ASP A 342 36.97 12.22 12.59
C ASP A 342 37.76 11.89 13.86
N LEU A 343 37.76 12.79 14.86
CA LEU A 343 38.41 12.54 16.15
C LEU A 343 37.82 11.31 16.86
N ALA A 344 36.50 11.12 16.82
CA ALA A 344 35.86 9.95 17.40
C ALA A 344 36.24 8.65 16.68
N HIS A 345 36.34 8.68 15.35
CA HIS A 345 36.84 7.54 14.56
C HIS A 345 38.29 7.20 14.91
N ASP A 346 39.17 8.21 14.98
CA ASP A 346 40.57 8.03 15.38
C ASP A 346 40.68 7.40 16.79
N MET A 347 39.82 7.84 17.73
CA MET A 347 39.75 7.24 19.06
C MET A 347 39.28 5.78 19.04
N ILE A 348 38.31 5.43 18.19
CA ILE A 348 37.84 4.05 18.03
C ILE A 348 38.95 3.18 17.41
N GLU A 349 39.64 3.67 16.38
CA GLU A 349 40.77 2.95 15.78
C GLU A 349 41.92 2.75 16.76
N GLN A 350 42.25 3.77 17.55
CA GLN A 350 43.27 3.67 18.59
C GLN A 350 42.85 2.67 19.69
N ALA A 351 41.59 2.69 20.13
CA ALA A 351 41.07 1.72 21.10
C ALA A 351 41.06 0.27 20.57
N LYS A 352 40.78 0.07 19.28
CA LYS A 352 40.94 -1.23 18.58
C LYS A 352 42.40 -1.68 18.58
N LYS A 353 43.32 -0.78 18.25
CA LYS A 353 44.77 -1.05 18.22
C LYS A 353 45.34 -1.40 19.58
N ASP A 354 44.84 -0.74 20.63
CA ASP A 354 45.25 -0.97 22.02
C ASP A 354 44.57 -2.21 22.65
N GLY A 355 43.71 -2.92 21.89
CA GLY A 355 43.08 -4.18 22.31
C GLY A 355 41.89 -4.01 23.26
N PHE A 356 41.38 -2.78 23.44
CA PHE A 356 40.18 -2.52 24.24
C PHE A 356 38.89 -2.91 23.52
N LEU A 357 38.91 -2.88 22.18
CA LEU A 357 37.83 -3.38 21.33
C LEU A 357 38.33 -4.62 20.63
N GLN A 358 37.85 -5.80 21.04
CA GLN A 358 38.13 -7.05 20.34
C GLN A 358 37.67 -6.88 18.89
N SER A 359 38.61 -6.92 17.96
CA SER A 359 38.28 -7.02 16.55
C SER A 359 37.54 -8.35 16.38
N GLU A 360 36.26 -8.30 16.02
CA GLU A 360 35.52 -9.42 15.41
C GLU A 360 36.13 -9.75 14.04
N ALA A 361 37.44 -10.03 14.02
CA ALA A 361 38.16 -10.43 12.84
C ALA A 361 37.89 -11.91 12.62
N ASP A 362 36.99 -12.18 11.69
CA ASP A 362 37.06 -13.29 10.74
C ASP A 362 37.38 -14.66 11.35
N GLU A 363 36.47 -15.20 12.16
CA GLU A 363 36.22 -16.63 12.04
C GLU A 363 35.30 -16.85 10.85
N ASP A 364 35.81 -17.53 9.82
CA ASP A 364 35.06 -18.16 8.73
C ASP A 364 33.93 -19.07 9.30
N ARG A 365 32.83 -18.48 9.75
CA ARG A 365 31.62 -19.19 10.17
C ARG A 365 30.55 -19.05 9.11
N SER A 366 30.69 -19.93 8.11
CA SER A 366 29.55 -20.54 7.44
C SER A 366 28.76 -21.39 8.45
N ASN A 367 27.92 -20.78 9.30
CA ASN A 367 26.69 -21.40 9.79
C ASN A 367 25.87 -20.41 10.63
N GLY A 368 24.55 -20.47 10.47
CA GLY A 368 23.61 -19.49 11.00
C GLY A 368 23.37 -19.52 12.51
N GLY A 369 22.65 -18.49 12.96
CA GLY A 369 22.17 -18.35 14.33
C GLY A 369 22.15 -16.88 14.72
N SER A 370 21.04 -16.20 14.45
CA SER A 370 20.80 -14.82 14.87
C SER A 370 20.58 -14.80 16.38
N VAL A 371 21.66 -14.60 17.13
CA VAL A 371 21.61 -14.21 18.56
C VAL A 371 21.57 -12.68 18.59
N ILE A 372 20.38 -12.14 18.78
CA ILE A 372 20.17 -10.74 19.18
C ILE A 372 19.42 -10.83 20.50
N ASP A 373 20.15 -10.97 21.60
CA ASP A 373 19.65 -10.70 22.96
C ASP A 373 20.80 -10.83 23.97
N GLU A 374 21.68 -9.83 24.00
CA GLU A 374 22.40 -9.45 25.23
C GLU A 374 23.21 -8.18 24.96
N LEU A 375 22.70 -7.02 25.39
CA LEU A 375 23.47 -5.81 25.74
C LEU A 375 22.54 -4.72 26.28
N GLU A 376 21.99 -4.93 27.49
CA GLU A 376 21.49 -3.84 28.35
C GLU A 376 22.31 -3.79 29.64
N ALA A 377 23.41 -3.03 29.61
CA ALA A 377 24.04 -2.49 30.82
C ALA A 377 24.88 -1.26 30.47
N ILE A 378 24.22 -0.15 30.12
CA ILE A 378 24.87 1.16 30.05
C ILE A 378 24.84 1.76 31.46
N PRO A 379 25.98 2.16 32.06
CA PRO A 379 26.01 2.86 33.34
C PRO A 379 25.35 4.23 33.18
N GLN A 380 24.49 4.59 34.14
CA GLN A 380 23.86 5.91 34.21
C GLN A 380 24.93 7.01 34.26
N ILE A 381 25.10 7.73 33.15
CA ILE A 381 25.85 8.98 33.12
C ILE A 381 24.90 10.06 33.65
N GLU A 382 25.25 10.62 34.81
CA GLU A 382 24.59 11.77 35.42
C GLU A 382 24.51 12.92 34.40
N THR A 383 23.31 13.20 33.90
CA THR A 383 23.03 14.38 33.12
C THR A 383 23.04 15.59 34.04
N GLY A 384 24.05 16.44 33.85
CA GLY A 384 24.19 17.73 34.53
C GLY A 384 22.99 18.68 34.26
N PRO A 385 22.92 19.80 35.01
CA PRO A 385 21.71 20.59 35.13
C PRO A 385 21.28 21.23 33.81
N VAL A 386 20.03 20.97 33.45
CA VAL A 386 19.28 21.59 32.36
C VAL A 386 19.28 23.12 32.55
N PHE A 387 19.96 23.83 31.66
CA PHE A 387 19.87 25.28 31.55
C PHE A 387 18.45 25.67 31.06
N SER A 388 17.65 26.24 31.95
CA SER A 388 16.39 26.91 31.59
C SER A 388 16.70 28.23 30.87
N PRO A 389 16.12 28.51 29.68
CA PRO A 389 16.21 29.82 29.06
C PRO A 389 15.38 30.83 29.87
N LYS A 390 16.05 31.71 30.60
CA LYS A 390 15.43 32.88 31.21
C LYS A 390 15.08 33.90 30.13
N ASN A 391 13.78 34.18 30.02
CA ASN A 391 13.13 35.47 29.75
C ASN A 391 14.03 36.61 29.21
N PHE A 392 13.82 36.99 27.95
CA PHE A 392 14.11 38.35 27.50
C PHE A 392 13.14 38.77 26.38
N VAL A 393 11.93 39.18 26.77
CA VAL A 393 11.12 40.11 25.97
C VAL A 393 10.67 41.21 26.92
N LYS A 394 11.29 42.38 26.77
CA LYS A 394 10.86 43.61 27.42
C LYS A 394 9.55 44.09 26.78
N SER A 395 8.60 44.35 27.65
CA SER A 395 7.37 45.08 27.41
C SER A 395 7.64 46.48 26.83
N ASN A 396 7.05 46.79 25.68
CA ASN A 396 6.56 48.14 25.41
C ASN A 396 5.03 48.05 25.44
N ARG A 397 4.49 48.64 26.51
CA ARG A 397 3.08 48.78 26.83
C ARG A 397 2.80 50.25 26.52
N GLU A 398 2.08 50.50 25.43
CA GLU A 398 1.42 51.78 25.21
C GLU A 398 -0.07 51.53 25.17
N ASP A 399 -0.75 52.39 25.93
CA ASP A 399 -2.13 52.35 26.35
C ASP A 399 -3.06 52.62 25.16
N ASN A 400 -4.18 51.90 25.13
CA ASN A 400 -5.43 52.37 24.53
C ASN A 400 -6.58 51.60 25.21
N ASP A 401 -6.91 52.05 26.41
CA ASP A 401 -8.27 51.99 26.91
C ASP A 401 -9.12 52.96 26.05
N ASP A 402 -10.15 52.47 25.39
CA ASP A 402 -11.49 53.01 25.59
C ASP A 402 -12.53 52.31 24.69
N ASP A 403 -13.65 52.04 25.34
CA ASP A 403 -15.01 52.16 24.83
C ASP A 403 -15.76 51.00 24.13
N ARG A 404 -16.90 50.74 24.79
CA ARG A 404 -18.23 50.32 24.30
C ARG A 404 -18.54 48.84 24.29
N GLN A 405 -19.21 48.37 25.34
CA GLN A 405 -20.67 48.43 25.57
C GLN A 405 -21.46 47.38 24.79
N ALA A 406 -21.89 46.38 25.57
CA ALA A 406 -23.18 45.70 25.55
C ALA A 406 -24.18 46.03 24.43
N PHE A 407 -24.64 45.00 23.72
CA PHE A 407 -26.05 44.86 23.37
C PHE A 407 -26.43 43.37 23.34
N SER A 408 -27.22 42.97 24.34
CA SER A 408 -28.13 41.83 24.27
C SER A 408 -29.38 42.23 23.48
N LYS A 409 -29.93 41.29 22.69
CA LYS A 409 -31.36 41.05 22.41
C LYS A 409 -31.47 40.03 21.27
N GLU A 410 -32.07 38.86 21.53
CA GLU A 410 -33.48 38.56 21.25
C GLU A 410 -33.84 38.67 19.77
N ASN A 411 -34.21 37.54 19.17
CA ASN A 411 -35.42 37.31 18.36
C ASN A 411 -35.31 35.87 17.81
N GLU A 412 -36.09 34.92 18.29
CA GLU A 412 -37.54 34.76 18.10
C GLU A 412 -37.90 34.15 16.74
N THR A 413 -38.64 33.07 16.87
CA THR A 413 -39.25 32.15 15.91
C THR A 413 -40.03 32.82 14.78
N THR A 414 -39.94 32.26 13.56
CA THR A 414 -41.09 32.16 12.65
C THR A 414 -41.02 30.91 11.79
N ASP A 415 -41.97 30.01 12.03
CA ASP A 415 -42.57 29.10 11.06
C ASP A 415 -43.02 29.85 9.80
N VAL A 416 -42.67 29.35 8.60
CA VAL A 416 -43.40 29.66 7.36
C VAL A 416 -43.52 28.39 6.53
N LYS A 417 -44.73 27.83 6.55
CA LYS A 417 -45.29 26.98 5.49
C LYS A 417 -45.42 27.78 4.20
N THR A 418 -44.93 27.26 3.09
CA THR A 418 -45.57 27.45 1.78
C THR A 418 -45.10 26.40 0.77
N GLU A 419 -46.02 25.48 0.41
CA GLU A 419 -46.03 24.81 -0.88
C GLU A 419 -46.26 25.85 -1.99
N PRO A 420 -45.80 25.56 -3.22
CA PRO A 420 -46.79 25.57 -4.29
C PRO A 420 -46.70 24.35 -5.23
N ASP A 421 -47.90 23.87 -5.54
CA ASP A 421 -48.31 23.12 -6.72
C ASP A 421 -47.61 23.62 -8.01
N ILE A 422 -46.86 22.74 -8.68
CA ILE A 422 -46.54 22.89 -10.10
C ILE A 422 -46.94 21.60 -10.82
N LYS A 423 -48.13 21.67 -11.44
CA LYS A 423 -48.52 20.83 -12.57
C LYS A 423 -47.67 21.22 -13.77
N LEU A 424 -46.93 20.28 -14.37
CA LEU A 424 -46.47 20.46 -15.75
C LEU A 424 -46.43 19.13 -16.53
N VAL A 425 -47.51 18.93 -17.28
CA VAL A 425 -47.58 18.60 -18.71
C VAL A 425 -46.71 17.47 -19.26
N HIS A 426 -47.42 16.40 -19.64
CA HIS A 426 -47.08 15.44 -20.70
C HIS A 426 -46.43 16.09 -21.93
N LEU A 427 -45.27 15.58 -22.34
CA LEU A 427 -44.80 15.68 -23.72
C LEU A 427 -44.31 14.30 -24.20
N GLN A 428 -45.23 13.57 -24.81
CA GLN A 428 -44.91 12.56 -25.82
C GLN A 428 -44.28 13.27 -27.02
N ARG A 429 -43.09 12.83 -27.43
CA ARG A 429 -42.65 12.99 -28.82
C ARG A 429 -42.37 11.62 -29.41
N ARG A 430 -43.18 11.31 -30.42
CA ARG A 430 -42.86 10.39 -31.50
C ARG A 430 -41.64 10.92 -32.24
N CYS A 431 -40.61 10.09 -32.37
CA CYS A 431 -40.01 9.61 -33.62
C CYS A 431 -38.96 8.56 -33.25
#